data_AF-A0A2B7Y5C1-F1
#
_entry.id   AF-A0A2B7Y5C1-F1
#
_cell.length_a   1.000
_cell.length_b   1.000
_cell.length_c   1.000
_cell.angle_alpha   90.00
_cell.angle_beta   90.00
_cell.angle_gamma   90.00
#
_symmetry.space_group_name_H-M   'P 1'
#
loop_
_entity.id
_entity.type
_entity.pdbx_description
1 polymer ?
#
loop_
_entity_poly.entity_id
_entity_poly.type
_entity_poly.pdbx_seq_one_letter_code
_entity_poly.pdbx_strand_id
1 'polypeptide(L)'
;MISSPKPTVVLVHGANHTPAIYDPILSILHAASYPTITVSLPSSGASPGLPDFSADTEAVRTVVKALAELGREVLMVPHSYGGMPSTEALLGSARKNATLKAKTVGSLP
;
A
#
# COMPACT_ATOMS: atom_id res chain seq x y z
N MET A 1 -18.95 -24.97 0.88
CA MET A 1 -17.70 -24.48 0.25
C MET A 1 -17.09 -23.46 1.19
N ILE A 2 -15.82 -23.63 1.59
CA ILE A 2 -15.13 -22.62 2.39
C ILE A 2 -14.64 -21.55 1.40
N SER A 3 -15.23 -20.35 1.47
CA SER A 3 -14.71 -19.19 0.75
C SER A 3 -13.39 -18.78 1.40
N SER A 4 -12.33 -18.61 0.61
CA SER A 4 -11.10 -17.97 1.09
C SER A 4 -11.44 -16.58 1.63
N PRO A 5 -10.85 -16.15 2.77
CA PRO A 5 -11.01 -14.78 3.25
C PRO A 5 -10.48 -13.79 2.21
N LYS A 6 -11.12 -12.63 2.08
CA LYS A 6 -10.66 -11.57 1.16
C LYS A 6 -9.27 -11.06 1.57
N PRO A 7 -8.40 -10.72 0.60
CA PRO A 7 -7.10 -10.15 0.91
C PRO A 7 -7.25 -8.78 1.57
N THR A 8 -6.26 -8.41 2.40
CA THR A 8 -6.16 -7.07 2.96
C THR A 8 -5.58 -6.13 1.92
N VAL A 9 -6.31 -5.07 1.58
CA VAL A 9 -5.88 -4.05 0.64
C VAL A 9 -4.96 -3.06 1.36
N VAL A 10 -3.70 -3.00 0.98
CA VAL A 10 -2.70 -2.08 1.54
C VAL A 10 -2.51 -0.92 0.57
N LEU A 11 -2.93 0.27 0.99
CA LEU A 11 -2.91 1.50 0.20
C LEU A 11 -1.72 2.36 0.60
N VAL A 12 -0.87 2.72 -0.37
CA VAL A 12 0.37 3.47 -0.13
C VAL A 12 0.38 4.75 -0.96
N HIS A 13 0.28 5.91 -0.29
CA HIS A 13 0.11 7.19 -0.97
C HIS A 13 1.38 7.66 -1.71
N GLY A 14 1.20 8.66 -2.58
CA GLY A 14 2.30 9.29 -3.31
C GLY A 14 2.97 10.43 -2.52
N ALA A 15 3.97 11.06 -3.14
CA ALA A 15 4.63 12.24 -2.60
C ALA A 15 3.62 13.38 -2.41
N ASN A 16 3.82 14.20 -1.38
CA ASN A 16 2.95 15.34 -1.02
C ASN A 16 1.48 14.96 -0.74
N HIS A 17 1.23 13.70 -0.41
CA HIS A 17 -0.08 13.22 0.03
C HIS A 17 0.02 12.62 1.44
N THR A 18 -1.14 12.39 2.04
CA THR A 18 -1.30 11.62 3.27
C THR A 18 -2.29 10.48 3.00
N PRO A 19 -2.49 9.54 3.94
CA PRO A 19 -3.52 8.51 3.82
C PRO A 19 -4.93 9.00 3.46
N ALA A 20 -5.26 10.26 3.80
CA ALA A 20 -6.59 10.84 3.58
C ALA A 20 -7.02 10.87 2.09
N ILE A 21 -6.09 10.75 1.14
CA ILE A 21 -6.44 10.66 -0.29
C ILE A 21 -7.32 9.43 -0.61
N TYR A 22 -7.33 8.43 0.27
CA TYR A 22 -8.06 7.19 0.08
C TYR A 22 -9.44 7.17 0.72
N ASP A 23 -9.84 8.17 1.51
CA ASP A 23 -11.14 8.19 2.19
C ASP A 23 -12.33 7.89 1.26
N PRO A 24 -12.38 8.43 0.01
CA PRO A 24 -13.47 8.12 -0.91
C PRO A 24 -13.54 6.64 -1.33
N ILE A 25 -12.40 5.96 -1.45
CA ILE A 25 -12.35 4.56 -1.89
C ILE A 25 -12.45 3.56 -0.73
N LEU A 26 -12.09 3.96 0.49
CA LEU A 26 -12.20 3.11 1.68
C LEU A 26 -13.66 2.66 1.89
N SER A 27 -14.61 3.59 1.75
CA SER A 27 -16.04 3.28 1.87
C SER A 27 -16.49 2.20 0.88
N ILE A 28 -15.99 2.24 -0.36
CA ILE A 28 -16.32 1.27 -1.41
C ILE A 28 -15.72 -0.10 -1.08
N LEU A 29 -14.46 -0.13 -0.64
CA LEU A 29 -13.77 -1.37 -0.27
C LEU A 29 -14.40 -2.03 0.95
N HIS A 30 -14.77 -1.25 1.97
CA HIS A 30 -15.45 -1.73 3.16
C HIS A 30 -16.85 -2.26 2.86
N ALA A 31 -17.62 -1.56 2.01
CA ALA A 31 -18.92 -2.04 1.54
C ALA A 31 -18.80 -3.39 0.79
N ALA A 32 -17.70 -3.58 0.07
CA ALA A 32 -17.34 -4.86 -0.55
C ALA A 32 -16.65 -5.85 0.40
N SER A 33 -16.62 -5.60 1.72
CA SER A 33 -16.01 -6.46 2.75
C SER A 33 -14.52 -6.74 2.58
N TYR A 34 -13.78 -5.85 1.90
CA TYR A 34 -12.32 -5.91 1.89
C TYR A 34 -11.76 -5.25 3.16
N PRO A 35 -10.93 -5.96 3.94
CA PRO A 35 -10.12 -5.30 4.96
C PRO A 35 -9.11 -4.37 4.29
N THR A 36 -8.84 -3.21 4.89
CA THR A 36 -7.93 -2.20 4.32
C THR A 36 -6.94 -1.69 5.35
N ILE A 37 -5.72 -1.36 4.92
CA ILE A 37 -4.74 -0.61 5.70
C ILE A 37 -4.19 0.50 4.80
N THR A 38 -4.15 1.72 5.31
CA THR A 38 -3.45 2.85 4.66
C THR A 38 -2.11 3.07 5.35
N VAL A 39 -1.02 3.10 4.58
CA VAL A 39 0.32 3.37 5.12
C VAL A 39 0.59 4.86 5.10
N SER A 40 0.98 5.43 6.24
CA SER A 40 1.52 6.79 6.30
C SER A 40 3.02 6.75 6.05
N LEU A 41 3.49 7.41 5.00
CA LEU A 41 4.91 7.44 4.65
C LEU A 41 5.65 8.50 5.49
N PRO A 42 6.69 8.14 6.27
CA PRO A 42 7.50 9.07 7.06
C PRO A 42 8.06 10.28 6.31
N SER A 43 8.30 10.15 4.99
CA SER A 43 8.74 11.29 4.16
C SER A 43 7.70 12.41 4.06
N SER A 44 6.42 12.12 4.27
CA SER A 44 5.35 13.10 4.14
C SER A 44 5.24 13.98 5.38
N GLY A 45 5.56 15.27 5.19
CA GLY A 45 5.62 16.24 6.28
C GLY A 45 6.98 16.33 6.98
N ALA A 46 8.00 15.60 6.52
CA ALA A 46 9.35 15.71 7.04
C ALA A 46 9.96 17.09 6.72
N SER A 47 10.54 17.74 7.72
CA SER A 47 11.28 19.00 7.58
C SER A 47 12.52 19.00 8.50
N PRO A 48 13.75 18.98 7.94
CA PRO A 48 14.07 18.84 6.52
C PRO A 48 13.59 17.49 5.94
N GLY A 49 13.49 17.41 4.62
CA GLY A 49 13.14 16.15 3.94
C GLY A 49 14.12 15.02 4.26
N LEU A 50 13.68 13.77 4.11
CA LEU A 50 14.52 12.60 4.33
C LEU A 50 15.58 12.46 3.22
N PRO A 51 16.78 11.93 3.53
CA PRO A 51 17.87 11.80 2.57
C PRO A 51 17.62 10.73 1.50
N ASP A 52 16.76 9.75 1.79
CA ASP A 52 16.36 8.66 0.91
C ASP A 52 14.97 8.12 1.29
N PHE A 53 14.51 7.07 0.60
CA PHE A 53 13.21 6.44 0.81
C PHE A 53 13.24 5.23 1.75
N SER A 54 14.35 4.98 2.47
CA SER A 54 14.51 3.80 3.34
C SER A 54 13.47 3.75 4.47
N ALA A 55 13.18 4.90 5.10
CA ALA A 55 12.16 4.99 6.14
C ALA A 55 10.75 4.66 5.62
N ASP A 56 10.45 5.06 4.38
CA ASP A 56 9.18 4.74 3.72
C ASP A 56 9.10 3.25 3.38
N THR A 57 10.20 2.66 2.90
CA THR A 57 10.32 1.22 2.67
C THR A 57 10.04 0.43 3.95
N GLU A 58 10.65 0.82 5.08
CA GLU A 58 10.47 0.13 6.35
C GLU A 58 9.05 0.28 6.91
N ALA A 59 8.41 1.44 6.70
CA ALA A 59 7.01 1.63 7.05
C ALA A 59 6.08 0.65 6.30
N VAL A 60 6.28 0.50 4.98
CA VAL A 60 5.51 -0.46 4.17
C VAL A 60 5.86 -1.91 4.56
N ARG A 61 7.15 -2.23 4.72
CA ARG A 61 7.65 -3.56 5.08
C ARG A 61 7.06 -4.04 6.39
N THR A 62 6.99 -3.18 7.39
CA THR A 62 6.41 -3.48 8.71
C THR A 62 4.96 -3.94 8.58
N VAL A 63 4.14 -3.24 7.80
CA VAL A 63 2.74 -3.59 7.57
C VAL A 63 2.62 -4.94 6.86
N VAL A 64 3.37 -5.13 5.76
CA VAL A 64 3.31 -6.38 4.98
C VAL A 64 3.76 -7.58 5.83
N LYS A 65 4.85 -7.42 6.60
CA LYS A 65 5.37 -8.46 7.48
C LYS A 65 4.35 -8.85 8.56
N ALA A 66 3.73 -7.88 9.21
CA ALA A 66 2.69 -8.15 10.21
C ALA A 66 1.50 -8.92 9.61
N LEU A 67 1.04 -8.54 8.41
CA LEU A 67 -0.03 -9.27 7.72
C LEU A 67 0.39 -10.70 7.35
N ALA A 68 1.63 -10.88 6.89
CA ALA A 68 2.16 -12.20 6.55
C ALA A 68 2.28 -13.11 7.79
N GLU A 69 2.74 -12.58 8.93
CA GLU A 69 2.81 -13.31 10.20
C GLU A 69 1.41 -13.73 10.71
N LEU A 70 0.38 -12.94 10.41
CA LEU A 70 -1.02 -13.27 10.67
C LEU A 70 -1.65 -14.22 9.62
N GLY A 71 -0.86 -14.70 8.64
CA GLY A 71 -1.32 -15.57 7.57
C GLY A 71 -2.33 -14.91 6.62
N ARG A 72 -2.33 -13.57 6.53
CA ARG A 72 -3.25 -12.81 5.68
C ARG A 72 -2.69 -12.62 4.28
N GLU A 73 -3.55 -12.79 3.28
CA GLU A 73 -3.23 -12.36 1.92
C GLU A 73 -3.23 -10.83 1.82
N VAL A 74 -2.31 -10.28 1.02
CA VAL A 74 -2.11 -8.84 0.85
C VAL A 74 -2.30 -8.45 -0.62
N LEU A 75 -3.14 -7.44 -0.85
CA LEU A 75 -3.27 -6.75 -2.14
C LEU A 75 -2.70 -5.34 -1.99
N MET A 76 -1.47 -5.11 -2.44
CA MET A 76 -0.84 -3.79 -2.36
C MET A 76 -1.23 -2.90 -3.54
N VAL A 77 -1.64 -1.67 -3.24
CA VAL A 77 -2.08 -0.65 -4.20
C VAL A 77 -1.30 0.65 -3.96
N PRO A 78 -0.08 0.77 -4.49
CA PRO A 78 0.71 1.99 -4.38
C PRO A 78 0.28 3.07 -5.39
N HIS A 79 0.37 4.33 -5.00
CA HIS A 79 0.15 5.50 -5.86
C HIS A 79 1.43 6.30 -6.07
N SER A 80 1.77 6.58 -7.35
CA SER A 80 2.90 7.44 -7.73
C SER A 80 4.20 7.04 -7.00
N TYR A 81 4.85 7.98 -6.31
CA TYR A 81 6.04 7.77 -5.47
C TYR A 81 5.95 6.53 -4.57
N GLY A 82 4.78 6.23 -3.98
CA GLY A 82 4.57 5.09 -3.10
C GLY A 82 4.90 3.74 -3.74
N GLY A 83 5.00 3.67 -5.07
CA GLY A 83 5.47 2.50 -5.81
C GLY A 83 6.91 2.11 -5.48
N MET A 84 7.81 3.08 -5.27
CA MET A 84 9.21 2.81 -4.96
C MET A 84 9.41 2.11 -3.60
N PRO A 85 8.97 2.68 -2.45
CA PRO A 85 9.12 2.02 -1.17
C PRO A 85 8.31 0.72 -1.10
N SER A 86 7.16 0.63 -1.78
CA SER A 86 6.37 -0.60 -1.83
C SER A 86 7.07 -1.74 -2.57
N THR A 87 7.73 -1.43 -3.69
CA THR A 87 8.47 -2.44 -4.47
C THR A 87 9.65 -2.97 -3.67
N GLU A 88 10.41 -2.07 -3.06
CA GLU A 88 11.56 -2.42 -2.22
C GLU A 88 11.15 -3.22 -0.97
N ALA A 89 10.04 -2.85 -0.35
CA ALA A 89 9.49 -3.54 0.82
C ALA A 89 9.09 -4.99 0.53
N LEU A 90 8.74 -5.31 -0.73
CA LEU A 90 8.33 -6.65 -1.15
C LEU A 90 9.49 -7.55 -1.62
N LEU A 91 10.71 -7.02 -1.76
CA LEU A 91 11.87 -7.85 -2.08
C LEU A 91 12.06 -8.92 -1.01
N GLY A 92 12.09 -10.19 -1.43
CA GLY A 92 12.22 -11.35 -0.54
C GLY A 92 10.90 -11.93 0.01
N SER A 93 9.73 -11.31 -0.23
CA SER A 93 8.44 -11.72 0.37
C SER A 93 7.50 -12.52 -0.56
N ALA A 94 8.02 -13.32 -1.49
CA ALA A 94 7.22 -13.84 -2.61
C ALA A 94 6.15 -14.90 -2.26
N ARG A 95 4.87 -14.54 -2.45
CA ARG A 95 3.90 -15.37 -3.22
C ARG A 95 3.36 -14.51 -4.36
N LYS A 96 3.80 -14.78 -5.58
CA LYS A 96 3.47 -14.01 -6.79
C LYS A 96 2.07 -14.36 -7.28
N ASN A 97 1.09 -13.50 -6.99
CA ASN A 97 -0.15 -13.33 -7.76
C ASN A 97 -0.59 -11.85 -7.81
N ALA A 98 0.37 -10.92 -7.74
CA ALA A 98 0.09 -9.52 -8.03
C ALA A 98 -0.11 -9.39 -9.55
N THR A 99 -1.36 -9.30 -10.00
CA THR A 99 -1.62 -8.84 -11.36
C THR A 99 -1.25 -7.35 -11.39
N LEU A 100 -0.02 -7.04 -11.80
CA LEU A 100 0.40 -5.68 -12.14
C LEU A 100 -0.36 -5.24 -13.39
N LYS A 101 -1.62 -4.81 -13.24
CA LYS A 101 -2.23 -3.88 -14.19
C LYS A 101 -1.95 -2.48 -13.68
N ALA A 102 -0.73 -2.02 -13.95
CA ALA A 102 -0.45 -0.58 -13.98
C ALA A 102 -1.25 -0.02 -15.16
N LYS A 103 -2.49 0.39 -14.91
CA LYS A 103 -3.19 1.29 -15.82
C LYS A 103 -2.90 2.69 -15.31
N THR A 104 -1.97 3.37 -15.97
CA THR A 104 -1.77 4.81 -15.81
C THR A 104 -3.09 5.48 -16.12
N VAL A 105 -3.84 5.88 -15.09
CA VAL A 105 -4.94 6.81 -15.28
C VAL A 105 -4.24 8.16 -15.46
N GLY A 106 -4.17 8.61 -16.70
CA GLY A 106 -3.63 9.91 -17.04
C GLY A 106 -4.22 10.98 -16.13
N SER A 107 -3.38 11.94 -15.79
CA SER A 107 -3.74 13.20 -15.14
C SER A 107 -5.15 13.64 -15.51
N LEU A 108 -6.06 13.60 -14.54
CA LEU A 108 -7.34 14.29 -14.65
C LEU A 108 -7.10 15.78 -14.40
N PRO A 109 -7.86 16.65 -15.10
CA PRO A 109 -7.59 18.08 -15.25
C PRO A 109 -7.62 18.88 -13.95
#